data_AF-A0A1Y5JT26-F1
#
_entry.id   AF-A0A1Y5JT26-F1
#
_cell.length_a   1.000
_cell.length_b   1.000
_cell.length_c   1.000
_cell.angle_alpha   90.00
_cell.angle_beta   90.00
_cell.angle_gamma   90.00
#
_symmetry.space_group_name_H-M   'P 1'
#
loop_
_entity.id
_entity.type
_entity.pdbx_description
1 polymer ?
#
loop_
_entity_poly.entity_id
_entity_poly.type
_entity_poly.pdbx_seq_one_letter_code
_entity_poly.pdbx_strand_id
1 'polypeptide(L)'
;MDQQLQQLKQYIGKLPHAKLSWVVTLLAVVYIAFLMAKLFWLLWPEPVNQPLPTSYNTATNNQFERVNSKSIIDLHLFGKADAVAKNKPSRQEKVINNAPETRLSINLTGIVAVSDNDQTGLAVIESQGQQATYLVEDVVKGTRAKLAQVLPDRVILDVSGRFETLMLDGLDFTKTVSMPVLAEREADVEQGPRELEIDQQIDATADEDVKEAIIETRDELLQDPGKLFDYIRVSQAMKDGELIGYRLSPGKDPALFKQMGLQNNDLAVSINGYQLSDMQQAMSAINELRNSTDANITIERDGEQIDVQFSLQ
;
A
#
# COMPACT_ATOMS: atom_id res chain seq x y z
N MET A 1 84.96 9.30 23.47
CA MET A 1 83.61 9.86 23.24
C MET A 1 83.49 11.29 23.76
N ASP A 2 84.17 11.64 24.85
CA ASP A 2 84.03 12.91 25.58
C ASP A 2 84.29 14.18 24.76
N GLN A 3 85.23 14.16 23.81
CA GLN A 3 85.49 15.33 22.97
C GLN A 3 84.30 15.69 22.05
N GLN A 4 83.53 14.70 21.55
CA GLN A 4 82.33 14.99 20.76
C GLN A 4 81.20 15.55 21.65
N LEU A 5 81.08 15.04 22.89
CA LEU A 5 80.18 15.60 23.90
C LEU A 5 80.53 17.05 24.28
N GLN A 6 81.82 17.38 24.37
CA GLN A 6 82.29 18.75 24.64
C GLN A 6 82.07 19.69 23.45
N GLN A 7 82.33 19.24 22.22
CA GLN A 7 82.02 20.00 21.00
C GLN A 7 80.51 20.29 20.90
N LEU A 8 79.65 19.29 21.16
CA LEU A 8 78.19 19.47 21.16
C LEU A 8 77.74 20.56 22.16
N LYS A 9 78.28 20.54 23.39
CA LYS A 9 77.99 21.57 24.42
C LYS A 9 78.40 22.98 23.97
N GLN A 10 79.54 23.13 23.30
CA GLN A 10 79.99 24.45 22.80
C GLN A 10 79.14 24.98 21.65
N TYR A 11 78.60 24.12 20.79
CA TYR A 11 77.64 24.54 19.75
C TYR A 11 76.29 24.96 20.35
N ILE A 12 75.78 24.22 21.34
CA ILE A 12 74.52 24.54 22.03
C ILE A 12 74.59 25.91 22.74
N GLY A 13 75.73 26.25 23.35
CA GLY A 13 75.92 27.53 24.05
C GLY A 13 76.03 28.78 23.16
N LYS A 14 76.14 28.63 21.83
CA LYS A 14 76.23 29.76 20.87
C LYS A 14 74.92 30.05 20.12
N LEU A 15 73.90 29.22 20.32
CA LEU A 15 72.59 29.43 19.70
C LEU A 15 71.79 30.48 20.49
N PRO A 16 71.17 31.48 19.82
CA PRO A 16 70.34 32.46 20.52
C PRO A 16 69.15 31.76 21.18
N HIS A 17 69.13 31.74 22.53
CA HIS A 17 68.19 30.96 23.34
C HIS A 17 66.72 31.15 22.95
N ALA A 18 66.33 32.36 22.53
CA ALA A 18 64.98 32.66 22.04
C ALA A 18 64.58 31.83 20.80
N LYS A 19 65.50 31.63 19.83
CA LYS A 19 65.21 30.82 18.63
C LYS A 19 65.13 29.33 18.97
N LEU A 20 65.98 28.86 19.89
CA LEU A 20 65.95 27.46 20.34
C LEU A 20 64.66 27.15 21.10
N SER A 21 64.23 28.05 22.00
CA SER A 21 62.94 27.94 22.70
C SER A 21 61.77 27.90 21.72
N TRP A 22 61.76 28.75 20.68
CA TRP A 22 60.73 28.74 19.65
C TRP A 22 60.66 27.40 18.88
N VAL A 23 61.81 26.84 18.47
CA VAL A 23 61.86 25.52 17.81
C VAL A 23 61.36 24.40 18.73
N VAL A 24 61.73 24.41 20.02
CA VAL A 24 61.26 23.42 20.99
C VAL A 24 59.75 23.54 21.22
N THR A 25 59.21 24.75 21.35
CA THR A 25 57.75 24.96 21.47
C THR A 25 57.00 24.54 20.21
N LEU A 26 57.54 24.80 19.02
CA LEU A 26 56.91 24.38 17.76
C LEU A 26 56.87 22.85 17.64
N LEU A 27 57.97 22.16 17.99
CA LEU A 27 57.99 20.70 18.06
C LEU A 27 57.00 20.14 19.08
N ALA A 28 56.88 20.76 20.26
CA ALA A 28 55.91 20.36 21.28
C ALA A 28 54.46 20.53 20.80
N VAL A 29 54.13 21.64 20.14
CA VAL A 29 52.79 21.89 19.56
C VAL A 29 52.46 20.87 18.48
N VAL A 30 53.39 20.59 17.56
CA VAL A 30 53.21 19.56 16.51
C VAL A 30 53.00 18.17 17.13
N TYR A 31 53.73 17.83 18.19
CA TYR A 31 53.57 16.55 18.89
C TYR A 31 52.21 16.44 19.61
N ILE A 32 51.74 17.51 20.26
CA ILE A 32 50.41 17.55 20.88
C ILE A 32 49.30 17.41 19.82
N ALA A 33 49.42 18.10 18.68
CA ALA A 33 48.46 17.97 17.58
C ALA A 33 48.40 16.54 17.02
N PHE A 34 49.55 15.88 16.88
CA PHE A 34 49.62 14.47 16.48
C PHE A 34 48.94 13.52 17.48
N LEU A 35 49.14 13.74 18.79
CA LEU A 35 48.45 12.96 19.83
C LEU A 35 46.94 13.19 19.82
N MET A 36 46.48 14.43 19.60
CA MET A 36 45.04 14.74 19.47
C MET A 36 44.42 14.07 18.24
N ALA A 37 45.11 14.08 17.08
CA ALA A 37 44.64 13.38 15.90
C ALA A 37 44.52 11.86 16.14
N LYS A 38 45.50 11.24 16.83
CA LYS A 38 45.44 9.83 17.21
C LYS A 38 44.29 9.54 18.19
N LEU A 39 44.01 10.43 19.13
CA LEU A 39 42.88 10.30 20.05
C LEU A 39 41.54 10.40 19.30
N PHE A 40 41.41 11.35 18.37
CA PHE A 40 40.21 11.50 17.54
C PHE A 40 39.91 10.22 16.74
N TRP A 41 40.92 9.66 16.06
CA TRP A 41 40.77 8.39 15.32
C TRP A 41 40.45 7.18 16.22
N LEU A 42 40.74 7.22 17.52
CA LEU A 42 40.38 6.17 18.47
C LEU A 42 38.93 6.28 18.98
N LEU A 43 38.40 7.51 19.08
CA LEU A 43 37.00 7.75 19.47
C LEU A 43 36.03 7.75 18.29
N TRP A 44 36.51 7.86 17.04
CA TRP A 44 35.66 7.79 15.87
C TRP A 44 35.12 6.36 15.67
N PRO A 45 33.80 6.13 15.71
CA PRO A 45 33.25 4.79 15.57
C PRO A 45 33.43 4.28 14.14
N GLU A 46 34.13 3.16 13.98
CA GLU A 46 34.15 2.44 12.71
C GLU A 46 32.77 1.79 12.46
N PRO A 47 32.23 1.84 11.23
CA PRO A 47 30.98 1.15 10.90
C PRO A 47 31.20 -0.36 11.02
N VAL A 48 30.44 -0.99 11.92
CA VAL A 48 30.50 -2.43 12.18
C VAL A 48 29.86 -3.18 11.00
N ASN A 49 30.66 -3.41 9.96
CA ASN A 49 30.30 -4.23 8.81
C ASN A 49 30.40 -5.72 9.19
N GLN A 50 29.53 -6.16 10.10
CA GLN A 50 29.34 -7.59 10.34
C GLN A 50 28.61 -8.20 9.13
N PRO A 51 29.23 -9.15 8.39
CA PRO A 51 28.48 -9.92 7.42
C PRO A 51 27.42 -10.72 8.19
N LEU A 52 26.18 -10.69 7.69
CA LEU A 52 25.08 -11.51 8.21
C LEU A 52 25.54 -12.97 8.25
N PRO A 53 25.32 -13.71 9.36
CA PRO A 53 25.71 -15.10 9.44
C PRO A 53 24.88 -15.91 8.43
N THR A 54 25.49 -16.27 7.30
CA THR A 54 24.85 -17.17 6.34
C THR A 54 24.84 -18.58 6.92
N SER A 55 23.77 -18.90 7.64
CA SER A 55 23.51 -20.25 8.16
C SER A 55 23.16 -21.20 7.01
N TYR A 56 24.19 -21.68 6.31
CA TYR A 56 24.06 -22.81 5.40
C TYR A 56 23.77 -24.07 6.21
N ASN A 57 22.48 -24.35 6.44
CA ASN A 57 22.03 -25.63 6.96
C ASN A 57 22.27 -26.70 5.89
N THR A 58 23.48 -27.26 5.83
CA THR A 58 23.77 -28.54 5.15
C THR A 58 23.15 -29.68 5.94
N ALA A 59 21.81 -29.72 5.95
CA ALA A 59 21.02 -30.83 6.45
C ALA A 59 21.13 -32.01 5.48
N THR A 60 22.26 -32.72 5.52
CA THR A 60 22.41 -34.04 4.88
C THR A 60 21.67 -35.09 5.70
N ASN A 61 20.34 -35.02 5.74
CA ASN A 61 19.52 -36.14 6.15
C ASN A 61 18.26 -36.22 5.29
N ASN A 62 18.11 -37.34 4.58
CA ASN A 62 17.10 -37.53 3.55
C ASN A 62 15.77 -37.96 4.17
N GLN A 63 15.17 -37.06 4.96
CA GLN A 63 13.82 -37.20 5.50
C GLN A 63 13.01 -35.98 5.09
N PHE A 64 11.98 -36.21 4.28
CA PHE A 64 10.96 -35.21 3.98
C PHE A 64 10.09 -34.97 5.23
N GLU A 65 10.63 -34.23 6.20
CA GLU A 65 9.80 -33.52 7.16
C GLU A 65 8.84 -32.63 6.35
N ARG A 66 7.55 -32.96 6.38
CA ARG A 66 6.51 -32.08 5.86
C ARG A 66 6.56 -30.82 6.70
N VAL A 67 7.10 -29.73 6.14
CA VAL A 67 7.19 -28.42 6.81
C VAL A 67 5.80 -28.04 7.28
N ASN A 68 5.58 -28.15 8.58
CA ASN A 68 4.26 -27.93 9.17
C ASN A 68 4.04 -26.42 9.30
N SER A 69 3.47 -25.84 8.26
CA SER A 69 3.09 -24.42 8.20
C SER A 69 2.18 -24.01 9.36
N LYS A 70 1.37 -24.93 9.89
CA LYS A 70 0.48 -24.68 11.03
C LYS A 70 1.25 -24.24 12.27
N SER A 71 2.37 -24.91 12.60
CA SER A 71 3.24 -24.51 13.72
C SER A 71 3.93 -23.15 13.52
N ILE A 72 4.04 -22.63 12.29
CA ILE A 72 4.57 -21.29 12.02
C ILE A 72 3.45 -20.25 12.17
N ILE A 73 2.23 -20.57 11.71
CA ILE A 73 1.04 -19.74 11.85
C ILE A 73 0.66 -19.58 13.34
N ASP A 74 0.72 -20.66 14.12
CA ASP A 74 0.42 -20.69 15.56
C ASP A 74 1.38 -19.83 16.41
N LEU A 75 2.52 -19.39 15.87
CA LEU A 75 3.43 -18.45 16.53
C LEU A 75 2.91 -17.00 16.50
N HIS A 76 1.90 -16.69 15.69
CA HIS A 76 1.28 -15.35 15.60
C HIS A 76 2.30 -14.21 15.43
N LEU A 77 3.32 -14.42 14.58
CA LEU A 77 4.49 -13.54 14.41
C LEU A 77 4.14 -12.10 13.99
N PHE A 78 2.94 -11.91 13.43
CA PHE A 78 2.42 -10.61 12.97
C PHE A 78 1.26 -10.10 13.84
N GLY A 79 1.11 -10.66 15.05
CA GLY A 79 -0.02 -10.45 15.93
C GLY A 79 -1.15 -11.46 15.69
N LYS A 80 -2.17 -11.36 16.54
CA LYS A 80 -3.49 -11.97 16.30
C LYS A 80 -4.34 -10.91 15.63
N ALA A 81 -5.07 -11.28 14.58
CA ALA A 81 -6.26 -10.55 14.22
C ALA A 81 -7.24 -10.73 15.38
N ASP A 82 -7.27 -9.77 16.29
CA ASP A 82 -8.37 -9.67 17.25
C ASP A 82 -9.61 -9.40 16.42
N ALA A 83 -10.38 -10.47 16.18
CA ALA A 83 -11.76 -10.36 15.75
C ALA A 83 -12.51 -9.64 16.87
N VAL A 84 -12.46 -8.30 16.84
CA VAL A 84 -13.23 -7.41 17.68
C VAL A 84 -14.67 -7.90 17.54
N ALA A 85 -15.19 -8.50 18.60
CA ALA A 85 -16.49 -9.13 18.54
C ALA A 85 -17.49 -8.08 18.03
N LYS A 86 -18.17 -8.40 16.92
CA LYS A 86 -19.24 -7.61 16.26
C LYS A 86 -20.51 -7.49 17.13
N ASN A 87 -20.31 -7.28 18.43
CA ASN A 87 -21.25 -7.35 19.53
C ASN A 87 -20.87 -6.35 20.65
N LYS A 88 -20.22 -5.24 20.30
CA LYS A 88 -20.49 -3.97 21.00
C LYS A 88 -21.60 -3.29 20.21
N PRO A 89 -22.75 -2.94 20.82
CA PRO A 89 -23.78 -2.19 20.12
C PRO A 89 -23.17 -0.87 19.69
N SER A 90 -23.00 -0.69 18.38
CA SER A 90 -22.52 0.56 17.81
C SER A 90 -23.51 1.64 18.17
N ARG A 91 -23.11 2.52 19.09
CA ARG A 91 -23.72 3.84 19.20
C ARG A 91 -23.51 4.46 17.82
N GLN A 92 -24.58 4.58 17.04
CA GLN A 92 -24.54 4.93 15.62
C GLN A 92 -23.79 6.24 15.39
N GLU A 93 -22.48 6.14 15.18
CA GLU A 93 -21.62 7.25 14.79
C GLU A 93 -21.79 7.40 13.28
N LYS A 94 -22.92 8.04 12.95
CA LYS A 94 -23.45 8.29 11.62
C LYS A 94 -22.32 8.63 10.64
N VAL A 95 -21.96 7.67 9.78
CA VAL A 95 -20.82 7.78 8.85
C VAL A 95 -20.89 9.11 8.08
N ILE A 96 -19.93 10.00 8.36
CA ILE A 96 -19.97 11.42 7.94
C ILE A 96 -19.38 11.59 6.52
N ASN A 97 -19.61 10.62 5.62
CA ASN A 97 -18.93 10.57 4.32
C ASN A 97 -19.43 11.62 3.31
N ASN A 98 -20.44 12.42 3.67
CA ASN A 98 -21.09 13.41 2.80
C ASN A 98 -20.99 14.85 3.34
N ALA A 99 -19.94 15.17 4.09
CA ALA A 99 -19.66 16.54 4.53
C ALA A 99 -19.22 17.43 3.35
N PRO A 100 -19.87 18.59 3.10
CA PRO A 100 -19.43 19.52 2.07
C PRO A 100 -18.05 20.10 2.39
N GLU A 101 -17.32 20.54 1.36
CA GLU A 101 -16.03 21.22 1.52
C GLU A 101 -16.13 22.44 2.44
N THR A 102 -15.12 22.64 3.29
CA THR A 102 -15.10 23.72 4.27
C THR A 102 -14.90 25.07 3.61
N ARG A 103 -15.48 26.11 4.24
CA ARG A 103 -15.33 27.51 3.81
C ARG A 103 -14.35 28.30 4.67
N LEU A 104 -13.63 27.61 5.55
CA LEU A 104 -12.61 28.21 6.41
C LEU A 104 -11.32 28.44 5.62
N SER A 105 -10.70 29.60 5.81
CA SER A 105 -9.42 29.95 5.20
C SER A 105 -8.25 29.30 5.97
N ILE A 106 -8.17 27.98 5.89
CA ILE A 106 -7.16 27.11 6.52
C ILE A 106 -6.74 26.03 5.52
N ASN A 107 -5.49 25.57 5.61
CA ASN A 107 -4.94 24.55 4.71
C ASN A 107 -4.52 23.31 5.52
N LEU A 108 -4.77 22.10 5.01
CA LEU A 108 -4.25 20.87 5.60
C LEU A 108 -2.91 20.54 4.93
N THR A 109 -1.80 20.62 5.68
CA THR A 109 -0.44 20.46 5.14
C THR A 109 0.13 19.07 5.37
N GLY A 110 -0.52 18.24 6.18
CA GLY A 110 -0.08 16.87 6.46
C GLY A 110 -1.07 16.09 7.32
N ILE A 111 -1.05 14.77 7.18
CA ILE A 111 -1.93 13.83 7.87
C ILE A 111 -1.17 12.54 8.22
N VAL A 112 -1.56 11.93 9.34
CA VAL A 112 -1.17 10.57 9.72
C VAL A 112 -2.46 9.87 10.15
N ALA A 113 -3.11 9.19 9.21
CA ALA A 113 -4.28 8.35 9.47
C ALA A 113 -3.85 6.96 9.97
N VAL A 114 -4.70 6.32 10.76
CA VAL A 114 -4.50 4.95 11.24
C VAL A 114 -5.59 4.08 10.62
N SER A 115 -5.21 3.09 9.81
CA SER A 115 -6.13 2.39 8.88
C SER A 115 -7.25 1.58 9.54
N ASP A 116 -7.19 1.35 10.85
CA ASP A 116 -8.21 0.65 11.64
C ASP A 116 -8.99 1.56 12.60
N ASN A 117 -8.64 2.86 12.67
CA ASN A 117 -9.23 3.79 13.64
C ASN A 117 -9.07 5.28 13.25
N ASP A 118 -10.06 5.80 12.53
CA ASP A 118 -10.14 7.21 12.09
C ASP A 118 -10.20 8.25 13.22
N GLN A 119 -10.42 7.80 14.47
CA GLN A 119 -10.44 8.63 15.69
C GLN A 119 -9.05 8.76 16.35
N THR A 120 -8.01 8.09 15.83
CA THR A 120 -6.64 8.09 16.40
C THR A 120 -5.62 8.80 15.49
N GLY A 121 -6.06 9.42 14.39
CA GLY A 121 -5.17 10.13 13.47
C GLY A 121 -4.68 11.49 13.95
N LEU A 122 -3.62 11.98 13.30
CA LEU A 122 -3.03 13.31 13.50
C LEU A 122 -3.17 14.16 12.24
N ALA A 123 -3.45 15.46 12.40
CA ALA A 123 -3.52 16.42 11.31
C ALA A 123 -2.60 17.62 11.56
N VAL A 124 -1.90 18.08 10.53
CA VAL A 124 -1.12 19.33 10.52
C VAL A 124 -1.90 20.36 9.73
N ILE A 125 -2.47 21.34 10.42
CA ILE A 125 -3.34 22.35 9.83
C ILE A 125 -2.66 23.72 9.95
N GLU A 126 -2.56 24.42 8.83
CA GLU A 126 -2.15 25.80 8.73
C GLU A 126 -3.36 26.72 8.91
N SER A 127 -3.23 27.67 9.84
CA SER A 127 -4.21 28.73 10.08
C SER A 127 -3.49 30.05 10.20
N GLN A 128 -3.86 31.04 9.38
CA GLN A 128 -3.28 32.40 9.41
C GLN A 128 -1.74 32.43 9.26
N GLY A 129 -1.17 31.48 8.50
CA GLY A 129 0.28 31.35 8.30
C GLY A 129 1.03 30.70 9.47
N GLN A 130 0.33 30.06 10.41
CA GLN A 130 0.92 29.23 11.45
C GLN A 130 0.43 27.78 11.32
N GLN A 131 1.37 26.85 11.16
CA GLN A 131 1.12 25.41 11.18
C GLN A 131 1.13 24.89 12.62
N ALA A 132 0.18 24.01 12.94
CA ALA A 132 0.19 23.25 14.19
C ALA A 132 -0.38 21.85 13.98
N THR A 133 0.06 20.91 14.81
CA THR A 133 -0.49 19.55 14.87
C THR A 133 -1.70 19.52 15.81
N TYR A 134 -2.74 18.79 15.40
CA TYR A 134 -3.99 18.59 16.11
C TYR A 134 -4.31 17.09 16.17
N LEU A 135 -4.85 16.65 17.31
CA LEU A 135 -5.45 15.33 17.50
C LEU A 135 -6.95 15.41 17.18
N VAL A 136 -7.58 14.27 16.95
CA VAL A 136 -9.04 14.20 16.92
C VAL A 136 -9.61 14.73 18.26
N GLU A 137 -10.71 15.47 18.15
CA GLU A 137 -11.36 16.29 19.17
C GLU A 137 -10.66 17.64 19.54
N ASP A 138 -9.49 17.97 18.99
CA ASP A 138 -8.86 19.29 19.21
C ASP A 138 -9.55 20.44 18.45
N VAL A 139 -9.45 21.66 18.99
CA VAL A 139 -9.94 22.89 18.35
C VAL A 139 -8.84 23.55 17.53
N VAL A 140 -9.10 23.78 16.24
CA VAL A 140 -8.15 24.40 15.30
C VAL A 140 -7.97 25.89 15.63
N LYS A 141 -6.74 26.29 15.98
CA LYS A 141 -6.41 27.64 16.44
C LYS A 141 -6.77 28.69 15.37
N GLY A 142 -7.31 29.82 15.83
CA GLY A 142 -7.80 30.89 14.96
C GLY A 142 -9.18 30.64 14.34
N THR A 143 -9.80 29.48 14.59
CA THR A 143 -11.16 29.14 14.12
C THR A 143 -12.06 28.69 15.28
N ARG A 144 -13.29 28.26 14.96
CA ARG A 144 -14.18 27.52 15.89
C ARG A 144 -14.41 26.07 15.43
N ALA A 145 -13.56 25.57 14.52
CA ALA A 145 -13.63 24.21 14.03
C ALA A 145 -12.95 23.26 15.01
N LYS A 146 -13.58 22.10 15.22
CA LYS A 146 -13.03 20.99 15.99
C LYS A 146 -12.72 19.84 15.04
N LEU A 147 -11.58 19.19 15.18
CA LEU A 147 -11.22 18.04 14.35
C LEU A 147 -12.07 16.83 14.76
N ALA A 148 -12.91 16.32 13.87
CA ALA A 148 -13.87 15.24 14.18
C ALA A 148 -13.43 13.86 13.65
N GLN A 149 -12.64 13.82 12.58
CA GLN A 149 -12.14 12.58 11.97
C GLN A 149 -10.90 12.88 11.10
N VAL A 150 -9.93 11.97 11.05
CA VAL A 150 -8.76 12.07 10.17
C VAL A 150 -8.77 10.89 9.21
N LEU A 151 -8.84 11.17 7.90
CA LEU A 151 -8.87 10.17 6.82
C LEU A 151 -7.58 10.26 5.98
N PRO A 152 -7.31 9.28 5.08
CA PRO A 152 -6.07 9.24 4.29
C PRO A 152 -5.89 10.34 3.24
N ASP A 153 -6.93 11.12 2.91
CA ASP A 153 -6.91 12.18 1.89
C ASP A 153 -7.47 13.54 2.38
N ARG A 154 -8.14 13.55 3.53
CA ARG A 154 -8.91 14.68 4.06
C ARG A 154 -9.07 14.61 5.58
N VAL A 155 -9.53 15.70 6.18
CA VAL A 155 -10.05 15.69 7.57
C VAL A 155 -11.49 16.20 7.61
N ILE A 156 -12.28 15.67 8.54
CA ILE A 156 -13.62 16.17 8.83
C ILE A 156 -13.55 17.10 10.04
N LEU A 157 -14.13 18.29 9.89
CA LEU A 157 -14.17 19.35 10.89
C LEU A 157 -15.61 19.55 11.35
N ASP A 158 -15.86 19.56 12.66
CA ASP A 158 -17.12 20.07 13.22
C ASP A 158 -17.03 21.59 13.39
N VAL A 159 -17.79 22.32 12.57
CA VAL A 159 -17.95 23.78 12.63
C VAL A 159 -19.31 24.11 13.24
N SER A 160 -19.36 24.10 14.58
CA SER A 160 -20.56 24.47 15.37
C SER A 160 -21.78 23.55 15.15
N GLY A 161 -21.57 22.23 15.16
CA GLY A 161 -22.59 21.20 14.93
C GLY A 161 -22.81 20.87 13.46
N ARG A 162 -21.89 21.26 12.57
CA ARG A 162 -21.93 20.95 11.14
C ARG A 162 -20.59 20.43 10.67
N PHE A 163 -20.60 19.24 10.10
CA PHE A 163 -19.41 18.63 9.54
C PHE A 163 -19.07 19.23 8.17
N GLU A 164 -17.81 19.65 8.02
CA GLU A 164 -17.23 20.19 6.80
C GLU A 164 -15.92 19.44 6.48
N THR A 165 -15.62 19.23 5.20
CA THR A 165 -14.42 18.52 4.71
C THR A 165 -13.28 19.49 4.42
N LEU A 166 -12.08 19.23 4.91
CA LEU A 166 -10.84 19.92 4.51
C LEU A 166 -9.91 18.90 3.82
N MET A 167 -9.67 19.07 2.52
CA MET A 167 -8.77 18.23 1.72
C MET A 167 -7.30 18.51 2.05
N LEU A 168 -6.43 17.51 1.86
CA LEU A 168 -4.97 17.70 1.90
C LEU A 168 -4.51 18.60 0.75
N ASP A 169 -3.61 19.54 1.04
CA ASP A 169 -3.06 20.44 0.04
C ASP A 169 -2.39 19.66 -1.11
N GLY A 170 -2.70 20.03 -2.36
CA GLY A 170 -2.33 19.29 -3.56
C GLY A 170 -3.26 18.16 -3.99
N LEU A 171 -4.38 17.89 -3.29
CA LEU A 171 -5.45 17.00 -3.75
C LEU A 171 -6.73 17.79 -4.08
N ASP A 172 -7.18 17.73 -5.34
CA ASP A 172 -8.45 18.34 -5.76
C ASP A 172 -9.65 17.64 -5.10
N PHE A 173 -10.65 18.41 -4.65
CA PHE A 173 -11.90 17.87 -4.12
C PHE A 173 -12.72 17.19 -5.22
N THR A 174 -12.53 15.87 -5.38
CA THR A 174 -13.47 15.02 -6.11
C THR A 174 -14.44 14.34 -5.13
N LYS A 175 -15.72 14.33 -5.49
CA LYS A 175 -16.76 13.51 -4.83
C LYS A 175 -16.67 12.03 -5.21
N THR A 176 -15.76 11.69 -6.11
CA THR A 176 -15.55 10.34 -6.64
C THR A 176 -14.10 9.95 -6.37
N VAL A 177 -13.77 9.70 -5.10
CA VAL A 177 -12.54 8.98 -4.73
C VAL A 177 -12.91 7.52 -4.49
N SER A 178 -12.63 6.67 -5.48
CA SER A 178 -12.64 5.23 -5.27
C SER A 178 -11.39 4.85 -4.46
N MET A 179 -11.47 4.91 -3.12
CA MET A 179 -10.47 4.24 -2.29
C MET A 179 -10.68 2.73 -2.43
N PRO A 180 -9.63 1.91 -2.66
CA PRO A 180 -9.69 0.46 -2.55
C PRO A 180 -9.68 0.08 -1.06
N VAL A 181 -10.71 0.50 -0.33
CA VAL A 181 -11.04 -0.09 0.97
C VAL A 181 -11.82 -1.36 0.67
N LEU A 182 -11.34 -2.49 1.18
CA LEU A 182 -12.11 -3.73 1.23
C LEU A 182 -13.44 -3.43 1.93
N ALA A 183 -14.52 -3.40 1.15
CA ALA A 183 -15.82 -2.96 1.63
C ALA A 183 -16.44 -4.01 2.55
N GLU A 184 -16.14 -3.91 3.84
CA GLU A 184 -16.83 -4.61 4.92
C GLU A 184 -18.31 -4.14 4.94
N ARG A 185 -19.15 -4.75 4.10
CA ARG A 185 -20.61 -4.53 4.06
C ARG A 185 -21.22 -5.02 5.37
N GLU A 186 -21.49 -4.10 6.30
CA GLU A 186 -22.44 -4.33 7.40
C GLU A 186 -23.81 -3.71 7.07
N ALA A 187 -24.86 -4.54 7.05
CA ALA A 187 -26.26 -4.13 7.15
C ALA A 187 -26.56 -3.68 8.61
N ASP A 188 -27.60 -2.93 9.02
CA ASP A 188 -29.06 -2.98 8.78
C ASP A 188 -29.73 -1.66 9.29
N VAL A 189 -30.97 -1.22 8.98
CA VAL A 189 -31.90 -1.39 7.84
C VAL A 189 -33.15 -0.46 8.06
N GLU A 190 -34.18 -0.59 7.21
CA GLU A 190 -35.54 0.02 7.20
C GLU A 190 -35.72 1.48 6.69
N GLN A 191 -36.72 1.80 5.87
CA GLN A 191 -38.08 1.24 5.76
C GLN A 191 -38.60 1.16 4.31
N GLY A 192 -39.30 0.07 3.97
CA GLY A 192 -40.14 -0.05 2.77
C GLY A 192 -40.11 -1.46 2.15
N PRO A 193 -41.20 -2.25 2.26
CA PRO A 193 -41.15 -3.65 1.87
C PRO A 193 -41.22 -3.84 0.35
N ARG A 194 -40.16 -4.42 -0.23
CA ARG A 194 -40.28 -5.25 -1.43
C ARG A 194 -39.28 -6.39 -1.40
N GLU A 195 -39.82 -7.54 -1.05
CA GLU A 195 -39.27 -8.87 -1.20
C GLU A 195 -38.78 -9.09 -2.65
N LEU A 196 -37.48 -9.30 -2.80
CA LEU A 196 -36.88 -10.27 -3.72
C LEU A 196 -35.46 -10.56 -3.23
N GLU A 197 -35.22 -11.82 -2.91
CA GLU A 197 -33.97 -12.34 -2.38
C GLU A 197 -32.91 -12.52 -3.49
N ILE A 198 -31.69 -12.87 -3.06
CA ILE A 198 -30.54 -13.37 -3.85
C ILE A 198 -29.64 -12.28 -4.47
N ASP A 199 -28.64 -11.83 -3.69
CA ASP A 199 -27.37 -11.28 -4.22
C ASP A 199 -26.55 -12.47 -4.75
N GLN A 200 -26.50 -12.65 -6.08
CA GLN A 200 -26.24 -13.96 -6.70
C GLN A 200 -24.77 -14.17 -7.09
N GLN A 201 -23.91 -14.44 -6.11
CA GLN A 201 -22.57 -14.94 -6.37
C GLN A 201 -22.63 -16.33 -7.01
N ILE A 202 -22.23 -16.44 -8.28
CA ILE A 202 -22.13 -17.72 -9.00
C ILE A 202 -20.70 -18.25 -8.80
N ASP A 203 -20.53 -19.19 -7.88
CA ASP A 203 -19.29 -19.97 -7.81
C ASP A 203 -19.31 -21.06 -8.90
N ALA A 204 -18.68 -20.74 -10.03
CA ALA A 204 -18.56 -21.60 -11.21
C ALA A 204 -17.71 -22.87 -10.98
N THR A 205 -17.25 -23.13 -9.76
CA THR A 205 -16.38 -24.26 -9.38
C THR A 205 -16.97 -25.14 -8.27
N ALA A 206 -18.17 -24.81 -7.77
CA ALA A 206 -18.80 -25.50 -6.64
C ALA A 206 -19.37 -26.90 -6.98
N ASP A 207 -19.40 -27.29 -8.25
CA ASP A 207 -19.97 -28.55 -8.74
C ASP A 207 -18.85 -29.43 -9.35
N GLU A 208 -18.76 -30.69 -8.94
CA GLU A 208 -17.61 -31.55 -9.29
C GLU A 208 -17.66 -32.02 -10.76
N ASP A 209 -18.86 -32.19 -11.34
CA ASP A 209 -19.03 -32.50 -12.76
C ASP A 209 -18.55 -31.34 -13.66
N VAL A 210 -18.73 -30.11 -13.17
CA VAL A 210 -18.29 -28.83 -13.76
C VAL A 210 -16.77 -28.71 -13.70
N LYS A 211 -16.15 -29.14 -12.60
CA LYS A 211 -14.70 -29.17 -12.42
C LYS A 211 -14.02 -30.20 -13.32
N GLU A 212 -14.58 -31.40 -13.51
CA GLU A 212 -14.04 -32.37 -14.49
C GLU A 212 -14.15 -31.85 -15.93
N ALA A 213 -15.28 -31.22 -16.31
CA ALA A 213 -15.42 -30.59 -17.62
C ALA A 213 -14.44 -29.42 -17.85
N ILE A 214 -14.15 -28.62 -16.82
CA ILE A 214 -13.11 -27.59 -16.86
C ILE A 214 -11.72 -28.23 -17.04
N ILE A 215 -11.41 -29.34 -16.36
CA ILE A 215 -10.11 -30.04 -16.48
C ILE A 215 -9.92 -30.65 -17.88
N GLU A 216 -10.95 -31.24 -18.49
CA GLU A 216 -10.85 -31.76 -19.87
C GLU A 216 -10.67 -30.62 -20.90
N THR A 217 -11.34 -29.49 -20.69
CA THR A 217 -11.19 -28.29 -21.54
C THR A 217 -9.85 -27.57 -21.31
N ARG A 218 -9.32 -27.60 -20.08
CA ARG A 218 -8.09 -26.94 -19.62
C ARG A 218 -6.85 -27.40 -20.38
N ASP A 219 -6.68 -28.70 -20.57
CA ASP A 219 -5.50 -29.21 -21.29
C ASP A 219 -5.45 -28.71 -22.74
N GLU A 220 -6.60 -28.41 -23.36
CA GLU A 220 -6.66 -27.75 -24.66
C GLU A 220 -6.44 -26.23 -24.58
N LEU A 221 -6.98 -25.56 -23.57
CA LEU A 221 -6.84 -24.11 -23.35
C LEU A 221 -5.40 -23.70 -23.00
N LEU A 222 -4.68 -24.54 -22.24
CA LEU A 222 -3.26 -24.36 -21.91
C LEU A 222 -2.35 -24.59 -23.13
N GLN A 223 -2.77 -25.41 -24.08
CA GLN A 223 -2.02 -25.66 -25.33
C GLN A 223 -2.24 -24.58 -26.38
N ASP A 224 -3.42 -23.96 -26.42
CA ASP A 224 -3.71 -22.82 -27.30
C ASP A 224 -4.61 -21.78 -26.61
N PRO A 225 -4.02 -20.73 -25.99
CA PRO A 225 -4.77 -19.61 -25.40
C PRO A 225 -5.67 -18.85 -26.39
N GLY A 226 -5.50 -19.06 -27.70
CA GLY A 226 -6.41 -18.55 -28.73
C GLY A 226 -7.80 -19.22 -28.69
N LYS A 227 -7.91 -20.43 -28.16
CA LYS A 227 -9.20 -21.15 -28.03
C LYS A 227 -10.19 -20.47 -27.09
N LEU A 228 -9.76 -19.63 -26.13
CA LEU A 228 -10.67 -18.81 -25.31
C LEU A 228 -11.69 -18.02 -26.17
N PHE A 229 -11.26 -17.53 -27.34
CA PHE A 229 -12.11 -16.77 -28.27
C PHE A 229 -13.08 -17.65 -29.08
N ASP A 230 -12.96 -18.98 -29.03
CA ASP A 230 -13.96 -19.90 -29.57
C ASP A 230 -15.14 -20.10 -28.61
N TYR A 231 -14.98 -19.82 -27.31
CA TYR A 231 -16.03 -19.89 -26.29
C TYR A 231 -16.69 -18.54 -26.00
N ILE A 232 -15.92 -17.44 -26.09
CA ILE A 232 -16.41 -16.07 -25.87
C ILE A 232 -16.19 -15.23 -27.13
N ARG A 233 -17.26 -14.68 -27.68
CA ARG A 233 -17.20 -13.61 -28.68
C ARG A 233 -17.19 -12.25 -28.00
N VAL A 234 -16.36 -11.36 -28.51
CA VAL A 234 -16.09 -10.04 -27.94
C VAL A 234 -16.33 -8.98 -29.01
N SER A 235 -17.06 -7.92 -28.67
CA SER A 235 -17.35 -6.81 -29.59
C SER A 235 -17.27 -5.48 -28.87
N GLN A 236 -16.72 -4.44 -29.51
CA GLN A 236 -16.56 -3.13 -28.87
C GLN A 236 -17.92 -2.49 -28.55
N ALA A 237 -18.07 -1.93 -27.35
CA ALA A 237 -19.24 -1.17 -26.94
C ALA A 237 -18.87 0.33 -26.84
N MET A 238 -19.66 1.18 -27.50
CA MET A 238 -19.43 2.62 -27.58
C MET A 238 -20.62 3.38 -26.99
N LYS A 239 -20.34 4.49 -26.28
CA LYS A 239 -21.35 5.42 -25.76
C LYS A 239 -20.88 6.84 -26.02
N ASP A 240 -21.73 7.65 -26.63
CA ASP A 240 -21.45 9.05 -26.99
C ASP A 240 -20.16 9.26 -27.85
N GLY A 241 -19.68 8.20 -28.51
CA GLY A 241 -18.47 8.18 -29.33
C GLY A 241 -17.21 7.65 -28.63
N GLU A 242 -17.29 7.36 -27.34
CA GLU A 242 -16.20 6.83 -26.51
C GLU A 242 -16.35 5.32 -26.25
N LEU A 243 -15.22 4.61 -26.13
CA LEU A 243 -15.19 3.18 -25.82
C LEU A 243 -15.52 2.98 -24.33
N ILE A 244 -16.61 2.28 -24.03
CA ILE A 244 -17.02 1.99 -22.64
C ILE A 244 -16.64 0.57 -22.17
N GLY A 245 -16.14 -0.27 -23.08
CA GLY A 245 -15.73 -1.64 -22.80
C GLY A 245 -16.09 -2.58 -23.95
N TYR A 246 -16.26 -3.87 -23.63
CA TYR A 246 -16.55 -4.89 -24.63
C TYR A 246 -17.77 -5.73 -24.28
N ARG A 247 -18.71 -5.82 -25.21
CA ARG A 247 -19.87 -6.68 -25.10
C ARG A 247 -19.49 -8.13 -25.38
N LEU A 248 -19.85 -9.00 -24.45
CA LEU A 248 -19.65 -10.43 -24.46
C LEU A 248 -20.84 -11.15 -25.10
N SER A 249 -20.57 -12.26 -25.77
CA SER A 249 -21.58 -13.13 -26.40
C SER A 249 -21.07 -14.57 -26.44
N PRO A 250 -21.94 -15.59 -26.40
CA PRO A 250 -21.52 -16.98 -26.50
C PRO A 250 -20.85 -17.26 -27.86
N GLY A 251 -19.80 -18.08 -27.81
CA GLY A 251 -19.02 -18.52 -28.96
C GLY A 251 -19.65 -19.73 -29.70
N LYS A 252 -18.78 -20.63 -30.17
CA LYS A 252 -19.17 -21.89 -30.82
C LYS A 252 -19.72 -22.89 -29.79
N ASP A 253 -19.12 -22.94 -28.62
CA ASP A 253 -19.58 -23.72 -27.48
C ASP A 253 -20.09 -22.79 -26.36
N PRO A 254 -21.42 -22.73 -26.13
CA PRO A 254 -22.02 -21.89 -25.11
C PRO A 254 -22.03 -22.52 -23.70
N ALA A 255 -21.53 -23.75 -23.53
CA ALA A 255 -21.53 -24.42 -22.22
C ALA A 255 -20.63 -23.65 -21.23
N LEU A 256 -19.36 -23.48 -21.58
CA LEU A 256 -18.39 -22.72 -20.76
C LEU A 256 -18.87 -21.29 -20.50
N PHE A 257 -19.42 -20.61 -21.51
CA PHE A 257 -19.96 -19.25 -21.38
C PHE A 257 -21.02 -19.14 -20.28
N LYS A 258 -21.97 -20.09 -20.21
CA LYS A 258 -23.01 -20.13 -19.17
C LYS A 258 -22.46 -20.59 -17.82
N GLN A 259 -21.51 -21.52 -17.83
CA GLN A 259 -20.87 -22.08 -16.64
C GLN A 259 -20.07 -21.01 -15.88
N MET A 260 -19.45 -20.06 -16.60
CA MET A 260 -18.82 -18.85 -16.04
C MET A 260 -19.83 -17.79 -15.54
N GLY A 261 -21.14 -18.08 -15.50
CA GLY A 261 -22.16 -17.13 -15.06
C GLY A 261 -22.41 -15.95 -16.02
N LEU A 262 -21.79 -15.93 -17.20
CA LEU A 262 -21.96 -14.88 -18.20
C LEU A 262 -23.29 -15.02 -18.94
N GLN A 263 -23.86 -13.88 -19.29
CA GLN A 263 -25.08 -13.74 -20.07
C GLN A 263 -24.81 -12.99 -21.37
N ASN A 264 -25.64 -13.25 -22.36
CA ASN A 264 -25.48 -12.65 -23.68
C ASN A 264 -25.80 -11.15 -23.62
N ASN A 265 -24.86 -10.32 -24.13
CA ASN A 265 -24.82 -8.87 -24.04
C ASN A 265 -24.24 -8.26 -22.74
N ASP A 266 -23.69 -9.06 -21.82
CA ASP A 266 -22.90 -8.52 -20.70
C ASP A 266 -21.80 -7.57 -21.22
N LEU A 267 -21.59 -6.44 -20.54
CA LEU A 267 -20.57 -5.46 -20.90
C LEU A 267 -19.35 -5.64 -19.99
N ALA A 268 -18.28 -6.27 -20.45
CA ALA A 268 -17.02 -6.29 -19.73
C ALA A 268 -16.44 -4.87 -19.66
N VAL A 269 -16.23 -4.37 -18.44
CA VAL A 269 -15.67 -3.04 -18.14
C VAL A 269 -14.25 -3.11 -17.55
N SER A 270 -13.91 -4.20 -16.84
CA SER A 270 -12.56 -4.41 -16.26
C SER A 270 -12.13 -5.88 -16.36
N ILE A 271 -10.81 -6.13 -16.40
CA ILE A 271 -10.21 -7.45 -16.19
C ILE A 271 -8.98 -7.26 -15.29
N ASN A 272 -8.89 -7.98 -14.15
CA ASN A 272 -7.80 -7.84 -13.16
C ASN A 272 -7.53 -6.39 -12.72
N GLY A 273 -8.55 -5.52 -12.74
CA GLY A 273 -8.42 -4.09 -12.45
C GLY A 273 -7.88 -3.23 -13.60
N TYR A 274 -7.52 -3.81 -14.75
CA TYR A 274 -7.29 -3.06 -15.98
C TYR A 274 -8.62 -2.63 -16.60
N GLN A 275 -8.79 -1.33 -16.86
CA GLN A 275 -10.01 -0.79 -17.44
C GLN A 275 -10.06 -1.07 -18.94
N LEU A 276 -11.17 -1.64 -19.42
CA LEU A 276 -11.34 -2.00 -20.82
C LEU A 276 -11.78 -0.85 -21.74
N SER A 277 -12.09 0.33 -21.18
CA SER A 277 -12.29 1.56 -21.96
C SER A 277 -10.99 2.17 -22.48
N ASP A 278 -9.85 1.88 -21.84
CA ASP A 278 -8.53 2.29 -22.29
C ASP A 278 -7.87 1.17 -23.13
N MET A 279 -7.47 1.49 -24.36
CA MET A 279 -6.94 0.51 -25.30
C MET A 279 -5.54 -0.01 -24.90
N GLN A 280 -4.72 0.74 -24.17
CA GLN A 280 -3.44 0.27 -23.67
C GLN A 280 -3.62 -0.67 -22.48
N GLN A 281 -4.54 -0.35 -21.57
CA GLN A 281 -4.89 -1.23 -20.45
C GLN A 281 -5.56 -2.52 -20.92
N ALA A 282 -6.50 -2.45 -21.86
CA ALA A 282 -7.11 -3.64 -22.48
C ALA A 282 -6.06 -4.57 -23.13
N MET A 283 -5.06 -4.01 -23.83
CA MET A 283 -3.95 -4.80 -24.39
C MET A 283 -3.04 -5.42 -23.32
N SER A 284 -2.90 -4.76 -22.17
CA SER A 284 -2.13 -5.28 -21.03
C SER A 284 -2.87 -6.44 -20.36
N ALA A 285 -4.17 -6.30 -20.11
CA ALA A 285 -5.05 -7.34 -19.59
C ALA A 285 -5.03 -8.62 -20.44
N ILE A 286 -5.13 -8.49 -21.77
CA ILE A 286 -5.08 -9.63 -22.71
C ILE A 286 -3.71 -10.34 -22.68
N ASN A 287 -2.63 -9.61 -22.43
CA ASN A 287 -1.29 -10.20 -22.30
C ASN A 287 -1.11 -10.90 -20.96
N GLU A 288 -1.66 -10.37 -19.87
CA GLU A 288 -1.65 -11.03 -18.57
C GLU A 288 -2.50 -12.31 -18.60
N LEU A 289 -3.72 -12.24 -19.13
CA LEU A 289 -4.64 -13.37 -19.28
C LEU A 289 -4.03 -14.54 -20.09
N ARG A 290 -3.20 -14.25 -21.09
CA ARG A 290 -2.49 -15.30 -21.85
C ARG A 290 -1.36 -16.01 -21.07
N ASN A 291 -0.96 -15.47 -19.92
CA ASN A 291 0.09 -16.03 -19.07
C ASN A 291 -0.42 -16.44 -17.67
N SER A 292 -1.71 -16.27 -17.39
CA SER A 292 -2.33 -16.57 -16.10
C SER A 292 -3.36 -17.70 -16.22
N THR A 293 -3.46 -18.53 -15.19
CA THR A 293 -4.55 -19.50 -15.00
C THR A 293 -5.78 -18.90 -14.33
N ASP A 294 -5.66 -17.69 -13.78
CA ASP A 294 -6.66 -17.07 -12.90
C ASP A 294 -6.87 -15.61 -13.28
N ALA A 295 -8.11 -15.15 -13.25
CA ALA A 295 -8.42 -13.72 -13.39
C ALA A 295 -9.85 -13.40 -12.92
N ASN A 296 -10.16 -12.10 -12.89
CA ASN A 296 -11.46 -11.55 -12.50
C ASN A 296 -11.92 -10.57 -13.58
N ILE A 297 -13.14 -10.74 -14.11
CA ILE A 297 -13.77 -9.82 -15.06
C ILE A 297 -14.90 -9.07 -14.34
N THR A 298 -14.84 -7.74 -14.30
CA THR A 298 -16.00 -6.92 -13.94
C THR A 298 -16.86 -6.73 -15.18
N ILE A 299 -18.11 -7.16 -15.13
CA ILE A 299 -19.14 -6.88 -16.15
C ILE A 299 -20.16 -5.86 -15.63
N GLU A 300 -20.83 -5.16 -16.55
CA GLU A 300 -22.07 -4.44 -16.30
C GLU A 300 -23.23 -5.20 -16.98
N ARG A 301 -24.26 -5.55 -16.20
CA ARG A 301 -25.49 -6.24 -16.64
C ARG A 301 -26.68 -5.44 -16.12
N ASP A 302 -27.57 -5.03 -17.02
CA ASP A 302 -28.76 -4.21 -16.72
C ASP A 302 -28.48 -2.91 -15.90
N GLY A 303 -27.24 -2.43 -15.93
CA GLY A 303 -26.76 -1.24 -15.20
C GLY A 303 -26.14 -1.54 -13.83
N GLU A 304 -26.03 -2.80 -13.43
CA GLU A 304 -25.38 -3.27 -12.21
C GLU A 304 -24.02 -3.89 -12.52
N GLN A 305 -23.01 -3.66 -11.67
CA GLN A 305 -21.68 -4.25 -11.82
C GLN A 305 -21.59 -5.59 -11.08
N ILE A 306 -21.10 -6.60 -11.78
CA ILE A 306 -20.93 -7.97 -11.28
C ILE A 306 -19.49 -8.40 -11.54
N ASP A 307 -18.78 -8.86 -10.52
CA ASP A 307 -17.46 -9.46 -10.67
C ASP A 307 -17.58 -10.96 -10.92
N VAL A 308 -16.87 -11.44 -11.95
CA VAL A 308 -16.85 -12.83 -12.39
C VAL A 308 -15.41 -13.35 -12.29
N GLN A 309 -15.13 -14.06 -11.21
CA GLN A 309 -13.84 -14.71 -10.99
C GLN A 309 -13.78 -16.06 -11.72
N PHE A 310 -12.63 -16.36 -12.30
CA PHE A 310 -12.35 -17.64 -12.93
C PHE A 310 -10.97 -18.16 -12.53
N SER A 311 -10.90 -19.49 -12.40
CA SER A 311 -9.67 -20.25 -12.15
C SER A 311 -9.65 -21.46 -13.08
N LEU A 312 -8.51 -21.70 -13.70
CA LEU A 312 -8.23 -22.85 -14.59
C LEU A 312 -7.34 -23.90 -13.89
N GLN A 313 -7.37 -23.95 -12.54
CA GLN A 313 -6.50 -24.78 -11.70
C GLN A 313 -7.03 -26.19 -11.40
#